data_AF-A0A1G7K9T2-F1
#
_entry.id   AF-A0A1G7K9T2-F1
#
_cell.length_a   1.000
_cell.length_b   1.000
_cell.length_c   1.000
_cell.angle_alpha   90.00
_cell.angle_beta   90.00
_cell.angle_gamma   90.00
#
_symmetry.space_group_name_H-M   'P 1'
#
loop_
_entity.id
_entity.type
_entity.pdbx_description
1 polymer ?
#
loop_
_entity_poly.entity_id
_entity_poly.type
_entity_poly.pdbx_seq_one_letter_code
_entity_poly.pdbx_strand_id
1 'polypeptide(L)'
;MESTSTADDRSDRRGSLAQMFDPEELRRRNLVSLGMDVLILVTTGFLAILFTMGFWPSVIGVVPMATLLYFGWASSKAFFVAQALAIAVSLLGTATGTLPY
;
A
#
# COMPACT_ATOMS: atom_id res chain seq x y z
N MET A 1 -17.32 -36.89 15.57
CA MET A 1 -16.00 -36.54 15.02
C MET A 1 -16.26 -35.75 13.76
N GLU A 2 -16.19 -34.43 13.84
CA GLU A 2 -16.54 -33.50 12.76
C GLU A 2 -15.33 -32.58 12.61
N SER A 3 -14.48 -32.89 11.63
CA SER A 3 -13.18 -32.25 11.45
C SER A 3 -12.89 -32.15 9.96
N THR A 4 -13.71 -31.39 9.24
CA THR A 4 -13.51 -31.16 7.79
C THR A 4 -14.20 -29.89 7.29
N SER A 5 -14.00 -28.74 7.96
CA SER A 5 -14.56 -27.45 7.48
C SER A 5 -13.51 -26.33 7.37
N THR A 6 -12.34 -26.47 7.98
CA THR A 6 -11.28 -25.44 7.97
C THR A 6 -10.27 -25.58 6.81
N ALA A 7 -10.31 -26.66 6.04
CA ALA A 7 -9.37 -26.89 4.93
C ALA A 7 -9.81 -26.20 3.63
N ASP A 8 -11.09 -26.26 3.27
CA ASP A 8 -11.62 -25.72 2.00
C ASP A 8 -11.56 -24.19 1.92
N ASP A 9 -11.85 -23.49 3.03
CA ASP A 9 -11.84 -22.01 3.06
C ASP A 9 -10.41 -21.43 2.92
N ARG A 10 -9.39 -22.25 3.21
CA ARG A 10 -7.98 -21.87 3.08
C ARG A 10 -7.47 -22.03 1.65
N SER A 11 -7.97 -23.01 0.90
CA SER A 11 -7.61 -23.23 -0.51
C SER A 11 -8.18 -22.15 -1.42
N ASP A 12 -9.43 -21.75 -1.22
CA ASP A 12 -10.07 -20.72 -2.06
C ASP A 12 -9.41 -19.35 -1.88
N ARG A 13 -9.03 -19.00 -0.65
CA ARG A 13 -8.31 -17.77 -0.34
C ARG A 13 -6.91 -17.75 -0.96
N ARG A 14 -6.25 -18.91 -1.01
CA ARG A 14 -4.91 -19.06 -1.61
C ARG A 14 -4.98 -19.02 -3.14
N GLY A 15 -6.03 -19.59 -3.74
CA GLY A 15 -6.33 -19.48 -5.17
C GLY A 15 -6.68 -18.06 -5.60
N SER A 16 -7.46 -17.33 -4.80
CA SER A 16 -7.81 -15.92 -5.06
C SER A 16 -6.59 -14.99 -4.98
N LEU A 17 -5.69 -15.21 -4.01
CA LEU A 17 -4.43 -14.47 -3.93
C LEU A 17 -3.48 -14.83 -5.09
N ALA A 18 -3.36 -16.12 -5.44
CA ALA A 18 -2.55 -16.55 -6.57
C ALA A 18 -3.05 -15.94 -7.90
N GLN A 19 -4.36 -15.78 -8.06
CA GLN A 19 -4.98 -15.13 -9.22
C GLN A 19 -4.81 -13.59 -9.20
N MET A 20 -4.77 -12.96 -8.02
CA MET A 20 -4.44 -11.51 -7.92
C MET A 20 -2.98 -11.21 -8.28
N PHE A 21 -2.08 -12.16 -8.08
CA PHE A 21 -0.65 -12.06 -8.40
C PHE A 21 -0.28 -12.78 -9.71
N ASP A 22 -1.25 -13.18 -10.52
CA ASP A 22 -0.96 -13.88 -11.78
C ASP A 22 -0.23 -12.92 -12.73
N PRO A 23 1.06 -13.17 -13.03
CA PRO A 23 1.88 -12.26 -13.81
C PRO A 23 1.34 -12.08 -15.24
N GLU A 24 0.55 -13.03 -15.75
CA GLU A 24 -0.07 -12.91 -17.07
C GLU A 24 -1.28 -11.97 -17.05
N GLU A 25 -2.07 -11.98 -15.97
CA GLU A 25 -3.19 -11.07 -15.75
C GLU A 25 -2.70 -9.63 -15.46
N LEU A 26 -1.56 -9.48 -14.77
CA LEU A 26 -0.84 -8.22 -14.57
C LEU A 26 -0.21 -7.68 -15.87
N ARG A 27 0.30 -8.56 -16.74
CA ARG A 27 0.80 -8.18 -18.08
C ARG A 27 -0.35 -7.79 -19.02
N ARG A 28 -1.54 -8.36 -18.84
CA ARG A 28 -2.78 -8.03 -19.58
C ARG A 28 -3.45 -6.76 -19.06
N ARG A 29 -3.37 -6.49 -17.75
CA ARG A 29 -3.83 -5.27 -17.09
C ARG A 29 -2.73 -4.21 -17.13
N ASN A 30 -2.57 -3.60 -18.30
CA ASN A 30 -1.91 -2.31 -18.56
C ASN A 30 -0.74 -1.99 -17.59
N LEU A 31 0.51 -2.28 -17.98
CA LEU A 31 1.74 -1.95 -17.23
C LEU A 31 1.77 -0.50 -16.70
N VAL A 32 1.09 0.42 -17.38
CA VAL A 32 0.91 1.81 -16.95
C VAL A 32 0.12 1.90 -15.64
N SER A 33 -0.95 1.11 -15.48
CA SER A 33 -1.74 1.06 -14.25
C SER A 33 -0.92 0.56 -13.06
N LEU A 34 -0.14 -0.50 -13.25
CA LEU A 34 0.76 -1.01 -12.21
C LEU A 34 1.84 0.01 -11.87
N GLY A 35 2.41 0.68 -12.88
CA GLY A 35 3.39 1.76 -12.69
C GLY A 35 2.81 2.93 -11.90
N MET A 36 1.55 3.29 -12.15
CA MET A 36 0.83 4.34 -11.41
C MET A 36 0.60 3.94 -9.95
N ASP A 37 0.23 2.69 -9.67
CA ASP A 37 0.05 2.21 -8.29
C ASP A 37 1.38 2.26 -7.51
N VAL A 38 2.48 1.81 -8.14
CA VAL A 38 3.83 1.90 -7.54
C VAL A 38 4.23 3.36 -7.30
N LEU A 39 3.98 4.25 -8.26
CA LEU A 39 4.27 5.67 -8.12
C LEU A 39 3.51 6.27 -6.94
N ILE A 40 2.21 5.97 -6.81
CA ILE A 40 1.39 6.44 -5.69
C ILE A 40 1.96 5.94 -4.36
N LEU A 41 2.36 4.67 -4.27
CA LEU A 41 2.95 4.12 -3.04
C LEU A 41 4.26 4.84 -2.67
N VAL A 42 5.14 5.08 -3.64
CA VAL A 42 6.39 5.82 -3.42
C VAL A 42 6.11 7.27 -2.99
N THR A 43 5.20 7.96 -3.66
CA THR A 43 4.80 9.34 -3.29
C THR A 43 4.20 9.39 -1.89
N THR A 44 3.36 8.41 -1.53
CA THR A 44 2.77 8.31 -0.19
C THR A 44 3.85 8.13 0.87
N GLY A 45 4.82 7.23 0.64
CA GLY A 45 5.96 7.04 1.54
C GLY A 45 6.82 8.29 1.69
N PHE A 46 7.11 8.98 0.58
CA PHE A 46 7.87 10.24 0.60
C PHE A 46 7.16 11.35 1.37
N LEU A 47 5.86 11.52 1.13
CA LEU A 47 5.05 12.49 1.87
C LEU A 47 5.01 12.18 3.38
N ALA A 48 5.04 10.90 3.76
CA ALA A 48 5.11 10.49 5.16
C ALA A 48 6.39 10.98 5.85
N ILE A 49 7.53 11.02 5.13
CA ILE A 49 8.80 11.51 5.68
C ILE A 49 8.73 13.00 6.04
N LEU A 50 7.91 13.80 5.35
CA LEU A 50 7.74 15.22 5.69
C LEU A 50 7.23 15.42 7.14
N PHE A 51 6.51 14.44 7.68
CA PHE A 51 6.01 14.47 9.06
C PHE A 51 7.13 14.33 10.11
N THR A 52 8.30 13.85 9.72
CA THR A 52 9.47 13.77 10.60
C THR A 52 10.38 15.00 10.49
N MET A 53 10.13 15.91 9.53
CA MET A 53 10.98 17.09 9.27
C MET A 53 10.54 18.36 10.01
N GLY A 54 9.45 18.29 10.79
CA GLY A 54 8.94 19.41 11.58
C GLY A 54 7.61 19.99 11.06
N PHE A 55 7.15 21.07 11.70
CA PHE A 55 5.77 21.56 11.52
C PHE A 55 5.46 22.04 10.10
N TRP A 56 6.31 22.90 9.53
CA TRP A 56 6.06 23.48 8.20
C TRP A 56 6.04 22.45 7.07
N PRO A 57 7.02 21.52 6.97
CA PRO A 57 6.95 20.42 5.99
C PRO A 57 5.72 19.53 6.18
N SER A 58 5.34 19.24 7.42
CA SER A 58 4.15 18.43 7.74
C SER A 58 2.88 19.09 7.22
N VAL A 59 2.70 20.40 7.44
CA VAL A 59 1.50 21.13 6.97
C VAL A 59 1.35 21.05 5.45
N ILE A 60 2.46 21.14 4.71
CA ILE A 60 2.47 21.00 3.24
C ILE A 60 2.13 19.56 2.84
N GLY A 61 2.64 18.57 3.57
CA GLY A 61 2.40 17.15 3.31
C GLY A 61 0.99 16.67 3.64
N VAL A 62 0.31 17.27 4.62
CA VAL A 62 -1.02 16.81 5.10
C VAL A 62 -2.07 16.75 4.00
N VAL A 63 -2.19 17.82 3.20
CA VAL A 63 -3.23 17.91 2.16
C VAL A 63 -3.10 16.82 1.09
N PRO A 64 -1.95 16.66 0.41
CA PRO A 64 -1.79 15.58 -0.57
C PRO A 64 -1.89 14.21 0.09
N MET A 65 -1.40 14.05 1.33
CA MET A 65 -1.47 12.77 2.04
C MET A 65 -2.91 12.33 2.33
N ALA A 66 -3.74 13.25 2.85
CA ALA A 66 -5.15 12.99 3.11
C ALA A 66 -5.91 12.68 1.81
N THR A 67 -5.55 13.35 0.72
CA THR A 67 -6.16 13.11 -0.61
C THR A 67 -5.83 11.70 -1.12
N LEU A 68 -4.58 11.26 -1.02
CA LEU A 68 -4.16 9.91 -1.45
C LEU A 68 -4.79 8.81 -0.61
N LEU A 69 -4.88 9.01 0.72
CA LEU A 69 -5.54 8.06 1.62
C LEU A 69 -7.04 7.96 1.34
N TYR A 70 -7.70 9.10 1.10
CA TYR A 70 -9.11 9.12 0.71
C TYR A 70 -9.33 8.40 -0.61
N PHE A 71 -8.49 8.67 -1.62
CA PHE A 71 -8.54 7.98 -2.90
C PHE A 71 -8.28 6.48 -2.75
N GLY A 72 -7.32 6.10 -1.91
CA GLY A 72 -7.02 4.71 -1.60
C GLY A 72 -8.20 3.97 -0.99
N TRP A 73 -8.83 4.61 0.01
CA TRP A 73 -10.02 4.11 0.67
C TRP A 73 -11.19 3.94 -0.30
N ALA A 74 -11.41 4.93 -1.18
CA ALA A 74 -12.48 4.90 -2.18
C ALA A 74 -12.23 3.88 -3.31
N SER A 75 -10.96 3.60 -3.64
CA SER A 75 -10.56 2.69 -4.70
C SER A 75 -10.67 1.22 -4.29
N SER A 76 -9.94 0.81 -3.24
CA SER A 76 -9.91 -0.58 -2.78
C SER A 76 -9.30 -0.70 -1.40
N LYS A 77 -9.88 -1.57 -0.55
CA LYS A 77 -9.31 -1.88 0.77
C LYS A 77 -7.86 -2.36 0.69
N ALA A 78 -7.50 -3.15 -0.33
CA ALA A 78 -6.15 -3.66 -0.49
C ALA A 78 -5.15 -2.53 -0.80
N PHE A 79 -5.54 -1.59 -1.66
CA PHE A 79 -4.71 -0.45 -2.03
C PHE A 79 -4.54 0.54 -0.87
N PHE A 80 -5.61 0.78 -0.10
CA PHE A 80 -5.52 1.55 1.14
C PHE A 80 -4.55 0.93 2.15
N VAL A 81 -4.62 -0.40 2.36
CA VAL A 81 -3.69 -1.11 3.26
C VAL A 81 -2.25 -1.01 2.74
N ALA A 82 -2.02 -1.10 1.43
CA ALA A 82 -0.70 -0.92 0.84
C ALA A 82 -0.14 0.49 1.10
N GLN A 83 -0.96 1.53 0.96
CA GLN A 83 -0.58 2.90 1.31
C GLN A 83 -0.25 3.04 2.80
N ALA A 84 -1.08 2.49 3.69
CA ALA A 84 -0.83 2.50 5.13
C ALA A 84 0.48 1.80 5.50
N LEU A 85 0.79 0.67 4.84
CA LEU A 85 2.07 -0.03 5.01
C LEU A 85 3.24 0.81 4.50
N ALA A 86 3.11 1.46 3.34
CA ALA A 86 4.14 2.36 2.82
C ALA A 86 4.45 3.49 3.82
N ILE A 87 3.43 4.09 4.44
CA ILE A 87 3.58 5.10 5.50
C ILE A 87 4.35 4.53 6.67
N ALA A 88 3.90 3.39 7.21
CA ALA A 88 4.50 2.79 8.39
C ALA A 88 5.98 2.44 8.16
N VAL A 89 6.30 1.86 6.99
CA VAL A 89 7.67 1.50 6.62
C VAL A 89 8.53 2.74 6.41
N SER A 90 8.03 3.77 5.73
CA SER A 90 8.76 5.03 5.54
C SER A 90 9.06 5.71 6.86
N LEU A 91 8.06 5.86 7.74
CA LEU A 91 8.26 6.44 9.06
C LEU A 91 9.23 5.63 9.93
N LEU A 92 9.09 4.29 9.93
CA LEU A 92 10.00 3.41 10.66
C LEU A 92 11.43 3.49 10.12
N GLY A 93 11.58 3.54 8.80
CA GLY A 93 12.87 3.63 8.14
C GLY A 93 13.57 4.96 8.48
N THR A 94 12.82 6.06 8.43
CA THR A 94 13.32 7.39 8.82
C THR A 94 13.63 7.47 10.31
N ALA A 95 12.76 6.95 11.18
CA ALA A 95 12.98 6.93 12.63
C ALA A 95 14.20 6.11 13.06
N THR A 96 14.48 5.01 12.35
CA THR A 96 15.68 4.17 12.58
C THR A 96 16.92 4.67 11.86
N GLY A 97 16.82 5.75 11.07
CA GLY A 97 17.92 6.30 10.28
C GLY A 97 18.36 5.44 9.11
N THR A 98 17.56 4.44 8.73
CA THR A 98 17.82 3.60 7.54
C THR A 98 17.40 4.28 6.24
N LEU A 99 16.42 5.19 6.30
CA LEU A 99 16.09 6.12 5.23
C LEU A 99 16.60 7.52 5.58
N PRO A 100 17.25 8.23 4.63
CA PRO A 100 17.64 9.61 4.84
C PRO A 100 16.40 10.51 4.94
N TYR A 101 16.56 11.64 5.63
CA TYR A 101 15.65 12.78 5.58
C TYR A 101 15.82 13.49 4.24
#